data_AF-A0A969L9T2-F1
#
_entry.id   AF-A0A969L9T2-F1
#
_cell.length_a   1.000
_cell.length_b   1.000
_cell.length_c   1.000
_cell.angle_alpha   90.00
_cell.angle_beta   90.00
_cell.angle_gamma   90.00
#
_symmetry.space_group_name_H-M   'P 1'
#
loop_
_entity.id
_entity.type
_entity.pdbx_description
1 polymer ?
#
loop_
_entity_poly.entity_id
_entity_poly.type
_entity_poly.pdbx_seq_one_letter_code
_entity_poly.pdbx_strand_id
1 'polypeptide(L)'
;MDYIDRKFQDYLHRGQGYIRYKNWDRAINELQQAVNLKPLHLEALTELADTYRQRWHQVKAKYDHDKLFNNMKGLDYVYMDGFDVPQSDGDWKRI
;
A
#
# COMPACT_ATOMS: atom_id res chain seq x y z
N MET A 1 -20.20 29.42 -7.61
CA MET A 1 -19.11 28.41 -7.72
C MET A 1 -19.27 27.67 -9.01
N ASP A 2 -18.22 27.69 -9.82
CA ASP A 2 -18.20 27.08 -11.15
C ASP A 2 -18.27 25.54 -11.04
N TYR A 3 -18.88 24.86 -12.02
CA TYR A 3 -19.11 23.41 -11.96
C TYR A 3 -17.79 22.61 -11.84
N ILE A 4 -16.76 23.07 -12.55
CA ILE A 4 -15.41 22.49 -12.52
C ILE A 4 -14.80 22.63 -11.12
N ASP A 5 -14.99 23.77 -10.45
CA ASP A 5 -14.44 24.00 -9.11
C ASP A 5 -15.03 23.05 -8.08
N ARG A 6 -16.36 22.86 -8.10
CA ARG A 6 -17.01 21.92 -7.16
C ARG A 6 -16.54 20.49 -7.40
N LYS A 7 -16.54 20.04 -8.66
CA LYS A 7 -16.13 18.69 -9.01
C LYS A 7 -14.66 18.44 -8.67
N PHE A 8 -13.80 19.43 -8.88
CA PHE A 8 -12.40 19.40 -8.47
C PHE A 8 -12.27 19.19 -6.95
N GLN A 9 -12.99 20.00 -6.15
CA GLN A 9 -12.96 19.88 -4.70
C GLN A 9 -13.48 18.52 -4.21
N ASP A 10 -14.53 17.99 -4.84
CA ASP A 10 -15.08 16.67 -4.49
C ASP A 10 -14.08 15.54 -4.74
N TYR A 11 -13.33 15.58 -5.84
CA TYR A 11 -12.25 14.63 -6.11
C TYR A 11 -11.09 14.79 -5.13
N LEU A 12 -10.65 16.03 -4.88
CA LEU A 12 -9.56 16.32 -3.95
C LEU A 12 -9.88 15.81 -2.54
N HIS A 13 -11.04 16.16 -1.99
CA HIS A 13 -11.46 15.75 -0.65
C HIS A 13 -11.60 14.22 -0.51
N ARG A 14 -12.12 13.52 -1.53
CA ARG A 14 -12.20 12.05 -1.50
C ARG A 14 -10.81 11.42 -1.56
N GLY A 15 -9.91 11.95 -2.39
CA GLY A 15 -8.51 11.56 -2.44
C GLY A 15 -7.83 11.68 -1.07
N GLN A 16 -7.93 12.84 -0.43
CA GLN A 16 -7.46 13.08 0.94
C GLN A 16 -8.10 12.12 1.95
N GLY A 17 -9.39 11.82 1.80
CA GLY A 17 -10.08 10.81 2.60
C GLY A 17 -9.40 9.44 2.51
N TYR A 18 -9.15 8.97 1.29
CA TYR A 18 -8.47 7.69 1.06
C TYR A 18 -7.01 7.70 1.54
N ILE A 19 -6.30 8.83 1.44
CA ILE A 19 -4.96 9.00 2.04
C ILE A 19 -5.00 8.73 3.55
N ARG A 20 -5.98 9.28 4.28
CA ARG A 20 -6.12 9.07 5.73
C ARG A 20 -6.30 7.59 6.10
N TYR A 21 -7.00 6.83 5.25
CA TYR A 21 -7.17 5.38 5.42
C TYR A 21 -6.04 4.56 4.79
N LYS A 22 -4.98 5.19 4.29
CA LYS A 22 -3.85 4.55 3.59
C LYS A 22 -4.29 3.68 2.40
N ASN A 23 -5.43 4.00 1.81
CA ASN A 23 -5.95 3.33 0.63
C ASN A 23 -5.38 4.00 -0.62
N TRP A 24 -4.09 3.73 -0.88
CA TRP A 24 -3.32 4.48 -1.86
C TRP A 24 -3.85 4.34 -3.29
N ASP A 25 -4.37 3.17 -3.68
CA ASP A 25 -4.93 2.94 -5.02
C ASP A 25 -6.15 3.83 -5.28
N ARG A 26 -7.09 3.90 -4.32
CA ARG A 26 -8.27 4.75 -4.45
C ARG A 26 -7.93 6.24 -4.35
N ALA A 27 -6.98 6.59 -3.47
CA ALA A 27 -6.49 7.96 -3.39
C ALA A 27 -5.90 8.45 -4.71
N ILE A 28 -5.06 7.64 -5.37
CA ILE A 28 -4.47 7.96 -6.68
C ILE A 28 -5.57 8.19 -7.72
N ASN A 29 -6.59 7.33 -7.76
CA ASN A 29 -7.68 7.48 -8.73
C ASN A 29 -8.41 8.82 -8.58
N GLU A 30 -8.84 9.16 -7.35
CA GLU A 30 -9.54 10.42 -7.08
C GLU A 30 -8.65 11.64 -7.38
N LEU A 31 -7.38 11.61 -6.94
CA LEU A 31 -6.44 12.71 -7.17
C LEU A 31 -6.09 12.90 -8.65
N GLN A 32 -6.02 11.83 -9.44
CA GLN A 32 -5.87 11.94 -10.90
C GLN A 32 -7.06 12.66 -11.52
N GLN A 33 -8.29 12.39 -11.06
CA GLN A 33 -9.46 13.13 -11.55
C GLN A 33 -9.38 14.62 -11.18
N ALA A 34 -8.89 14.95 -9.97
CA ALA A 34 -8.66 16.34 -9.56
C ALA A 34 -7.60 17.03 -10.45
N VAL A 35 -6.45 16.38 -10.68
CA VAL A 35 -5.39 16.89 -11.54
C VAL A 35 -5.85 17.02 -13.00
N ASN A 36 -6.69 16.11 -13.51
CA ASN A 36 -7.25 16.22 -14.86
C ASN A 36 -8.15 17.46 -15.03
N LEU A 37 -8.84 17.89 -13.96
CA LEU A 37 -9.65 19.11 -13.98
C LEU A 37 -8.81 20.38 -13.80
N LYS A 38 -7.78 20.33 -12.94
CA LYS A 38 -6.87 21.45 -12.69
C LYS A 38 -5.41 20.97 -12.73
N PRO A 39 -4.81 20.88 -13.93
CA PRO A 39 -3.48 20.27 -14.11
C PRO A 39 -2.33 21.00 -13.41
N LEU A 40 -2.52 22.27 -13.06
CA LEU A 40 -1.52 23.12 -12.42
C LEU A 40 -1.84 23.40 -10.94
N HIS A 41 -2.83 22.70 -10.36
CA HIS A 41 -3.15 22.87 -8.94
C HIS A 41 -2.09 22.21 -8.07
N LEU A 42 -1.24 23.04 -7.45
CA LEU A 42 -0.05 22.59 -6.73
C LEU A 42 -0.36 21.54 -5.67
N GLU A 43 -1.37 21.78 -4.83
CA GLU A 43 -1.76 20.86 -3.76
C GLU A 43 -2.16 19.47 -4.30
N ALA A 44 -2.92 19.42 -5.40
CA ALA A 44 -3.40 18.16 -5.95
C ALA A 44 -2.25 17.35 -6.58
N LEU A 45 -1.30 18.04 -7.22
CA LEU A 45 -0.08 17.43 -7.74
C LEU A 45 0.82 16.92 -6.62
N THR A 46 1.01 17.70 -5.57
CA THR A 46 1.80 17.32 -4.39
C THR A 46 1.20 16.10 -3.70
N GLU A 47 -0.11 16.11 -3.46
CA GLU A 47 -0.80 14.97 -2.85
C GLU A 47 -0.72 13.72 -3.74
N LEU A 48 -0.88 13.86 -5.06
CA LEU A 48 -0.76 12.72 -5.98
C LEU A 48 0.64 12.12 -5.95
N ALA A 49 1.69 12.96 -6.00
CA ALA A 49 3.08 12.53 -5.95
C ALA A 49 3.41 11.83 -4.62
N ASP A 50 2.98 12.41 -3.51
CA ASP A 50 3.14 11.82 -2.18
C ASP A 50 2.41 10.48 -2.08
N THR A 51 1.20 10.38 -2.62
CA THR A 51 0.41 9.14 -2.62
C THR A 51 1.10 8.02 -3.42
N TYR A 52 1.67 8.35 -4.58
CA TYR A 52 2.47 7.38 -5.35
C TYR A 52 3.68 6.88 -4.57
N ARG A 53 4.40 7.77 -3.89
CA ARG A 53 5.55 7.40 -3.04
C ARG A 53 5.11 6.44 -1.93
N GLN A 54 4.01 6.76 -1.23
CA GLN A 54 3.49 5.91 -0.15
C GLN A 54 3.03 4.54 -0.63
N ARG A 55 2.37 4.47 -1.80
CA ARG A 55 2.00 3.21 -2.43
C ARG A 55 3.22 2.34 -2.72
N TRP A 56 4.27 2.93 -3.29
CA TRP A 56 5.50 2.20 -3.59
C TRP A 56 6.14 1.63 -2.32
N HIS A 57 6.22 2.42 -1.24
CA HIS A 57 6.74 1.94 0.04
C HIS A 57 5.92 0.79 0.62
N GLN A 58 4.58 0.84 0.52
CA GLN A 58 3.72 -0.24 1.01
C GLN A 58 3.95 -1.54 0.23
N VAL A 59 4.00 -1.47 -1.10
CA VAL A 59 4.23 -2.63 -1.96
C VAL A 59 5.61 -3.22 -1.71
N LYS A 60 6.64 -2.37 -1.60
CA LYS A 60 8.00 -2.81 -1.29
C LYS A 60 8.08 -3.50 0.08
N ALA A 61 7.51 -2.89 1.12
CA ALA A 61 7.53 -3.46 2.46
C ALA A 61 6.87 -4.85 2.50
N LYS A 62 5.74 -5.01 1.79
CA LYS A 62 5.07 -6.31 1.66
C LYS A 62 5.97 -7.33 0.94
N TYR A 63 6.55 -6.94 -0.19
CA TYR A 63 7.44 -7.81 -0.96
C TYR A 63 8.67 -8.25 -0.15
N ASP A 64 9.33 -7.33 0.55
CA ASP A 64 10.50 -7.61 1.38
C ASP A 64 10.14 -8.56 2.54
N HIS A 65 8.96 -8.38 3.16
CA HIS A 65 8.45 -9.28 4.19
C HIS A 65 8.16 -10.68 3.65
N ASP A 66 7.46 -10.80 2.52
CA ASP A 66 7.14 -12.08 1.90
C ASP A 66 8.40 -12.86 1.52
N LYS A 67 9.45 -12.16 1.03
CA LYS A 67 10.75 -12.76 0.73
C LYS A 67 11.45 -13.29 1.98
N LEU A 68 11.47 -12.52 3.07
CA LEU A 68 12.06 -12.95 4.34
C LEU A 68 11.34 -14.18 4.89
N PHE A 69 10.01 -14.17 4.90
CA PHE A 69 9.20 -15.28 5.38
C PHE A 69 9.44 -16.58 4.58
N ASN A 70 9.47 -16.48 3.25
CA ASN A 70 9.73 -17.64 2.40
C ASN A 70 11.15 -18.19 2.58
N ASN A 71 12.15 -17.33 2.76
CA ASN A 71 13.52 -17.75 3.05
C ASN A 71 13.61 -18.46 4.40
N MET A 72 12.95 -17.95 5.45
CA MET A 72 12.93 -18.61 6.76
C MET A 72 12.26 -19.98 6.69
N LYS A 73 11.11 -20.10 6.01
CA LYS A 73 10.51 -21.41 5.74
C LYS A 73 11.50 -22.33 5.04
N GLY A 74 12.11 -21.88 3.95
CA GLY A 74 13.09 -22.67 3.21
C GLY A 74 14.27 -23.16 4.07
N LEU A 75 14.74 -22.33 5.01
CA LEU A 75 15.76 -22.73 6.00
C LEU A 75 15.23 -23.80 6.96
N ASP A 76 14.03 -23.66 7.52
CA ASP A 76 13.43 -24.69 8.40
C ASP A 76 13.32 -26.05 7.68
N TYR A 77 12.91 -26.11 6.42
CA TYR A 77 12.89 -27.37 5.65
C TYR A 77 14.28 -27.99 5.47
N VAL A 78 15.31 -27.17 5.23
CA VAL A 78 16.70 -27.64 5.02
C VAL A 78 17.33 -28.14 6.33
N TYR A 79 16.96 -27.57 7.49
CA TYR A 79 17.43 -28.03 8.79
C TYR A 79 16.69 -29.27 9.31
N MET A 80 15.51 -29.60 8.77
CA MET A 80 14.72 -30.77 9.16
C MET A 80 15.03 -32.05 8.36
N ASP A 81 15.72 -31.97 7.21
CA ASP A 81 16.14 -33.14 6.43
C ASP A 81 17.34 -33.91 7.05
N GLY A 82 17.88 -33.46 8.19
CA GLY A 82 19.04 -34.06 8.86
C GLY A 82 18.86 -34.45 10.34
N PHE A 83 17.71 -34.16 10.95
CA PHE A 83 17.41 -34.52 12.34
C PHE A 83 15.98 -35.01 12.43
N ASP A 84 15.77 -36.18 13.03
CA ASP A 84 14.44 -36.75 13.29
C ASP A 84 13.65 -35.78 14.19
N VAL A 85 12.68 -35.08 13.63
CA VAL A 85 11.91 -34.04 14.32
C VAL A 85 10.78 -34.71 15.09
N PRO A 86 10.72 -34.61 16.44
CA PRO A 86 9.55 -35.05 17.17
C PRO A 86 8.35 -34.21 16.71
N GLN A 87 7.27 -34.86 16.29
CA GLN A 87 5.99 -34.22 16.00
C GLN A 87 5.58 -33.36 17.22
N SER A 88 5.82 -32.05 17.14
CA SER A 88 5.20 -31.11 18.07
C SER A 88 3.84 -30.77 17.49
N ASP A 89 2.82 -31.37 18.10
CA ASP A 89 1.42 -31.06 17.85
C ASP A 89 1.20 -29.55 17.99
N GLY A 90 1.01 -28.93 16.82
CA GLY A 90 0.38 -27.64 16.54
C GLY A 90 0.40 -26.55 17.60
N ASP A 91 1.29 -25.56 17.43
CA ASP A 91 0.97 -24.15 17.77
C ASP A 91 1.99 -23.14 17.21
N TRP A 92 2.11 -23.02 15.89
CA TRP A 92 2.88 -21.91 15.28
C TRP A 92 2.03 -20.73 14.79
N LYS A 93 0.72 -20.72 15.09
CA LYS A 93 -0.17 -19.59 14.78
C LYS A 93 -0.41 -18.70 16.00
N ARG A 94 0.63 -18.12 16.60
CA ARG A 94 0.42 -17.01 17.56
C ARG A 94 1.67 -16.19 17.88
N ILE A 95 2.05 -15.30 16.96
CA ILE A 95 2.64 -13.98 17.27
C ILE A 95 2.45 -13.05 16.09
#